data_AF-A0A7V4KDA8-F1
#
_entry.id   AF-A0A7V4KDA8-F1
#
_cell.length_a   1.000
_cell.length_b   1.000
_cell.length_c   1.000
_cell.angle_alpha   90.00
_cell.angle_beta   90.00
_cell.angle_gamma   90.00
#
_symmetry.space_group_name_H-M   'P 1'
#
loop_
_entity.id
_entity.type
_entity.pdbx_description
1 polymer ?
#
loop_
_entity_poly.entity_id
_entity_poly.type
_entity_poly.pdbx_seq_one_letter_code
_entity_poly.pdbx_strand_id
1 'polypeptide(L)' 'MNNSTPSCPKCGSTNFYKNGHDKYGNQQFFCKNC' A
#
# COMPACT_ATOMS: atom_id res chain seq x y z
N MET A 1 -20.64 0.56 3.31
CA MET A 1 -19.31 0.00 2.97
C MET A 1 -18.29 1.09 3.21
N ASN A 2 -17.45 0.97 4.24
CA ASN A 2 -16.38 1.94 4.48
C ASN A 2 -15.32 1.76 3.38
N ASN A 3 -15.39 2.59 2.35
CA ASN A 3 -14.37 2.72 1.30
C ASN A 3 -13.09 3.33 1.89
N SER A 4 -12.42 2.59 2.78
CA SER A 4 -11.10 2.98 3.27
C SER A 4 -10.11 2.68 2.17
N THR A 5 -9.96 3.62 1.23
CA THR A 5 -8.88 3.58 0.26
C THR A 5 -7.58 3.54 1.06
N PRO A 6 -6.73 2.51 0.90
CA PRO A 6 -5.48 2.44 1.63
C PRO A 6 -4.67 3.71 1.31
N SER A 7 -4.20 4.38 2.34
CA SER A 7 -3.40 5.60 2.28
C SER A 7 -2.10 5.40 3.04
N CYS A 8 -1.02 6.02 2.57
CA CYS A 8 0.28 5.80 3.16
C CYS A 8 0.31 6.47 4.54
N PRO A 9 0.66 5.75 5.62
CA PRO A 9 0.66 6.33 6.97
C PRO A 9 1.71 7.45 7.14
N LYS A 10 2.72 7.51 6.27
CA LYS A 10 3.81 8.50 6.33
C LYS A 10 3.45 9.82 5.64
N CYS A 11 2.75 9.78 4.50
CA CYS A 11 2.50 10.95 3.67
C CYS A 11 1.03 11.13 3.23
N GLY A 12 0.13 10.23 3.61
CA GLY A 12 -1.28 10.23 3.21
C GLY A 12 -1.54 9.87 1.75
N SER A 13 -0.50 9.62 0.94
CA SER A 13 -0.68 9.32 -0.49
C SER A 13 -1.39 7.99 -0.70
N THR A 14 -2.28 7.96 -1.69
CA THR A 14 -2.94 6.73 -2.18
C THR A 14 -2.16 6.09 -3.33
N ASN A 15 -0.99 6.65 -3.69
CA ASN A 15 -0.17 6.17 -4.79
C ASN A 15 0.80 5.07 -4.31
N PHE A 16 0.43 3.83 -4.58
CA PHE A 16 1.22 2.64 -4.26
C PHE A 16 1.63 1.87 -5.51
N TYR A 17 2.75 1.14 -5.42
CA TYR A 17 3.10 0.10 -6.36
C TYR A 17 3.17 -1.27 -5.68
N LYS A 18 2.93 -2.32 -6.47
CA LYS A 18 3.06 -3.70 -6.02
C LYS A 18 4.54 -4.01 -5.79
N ASN A 19 4.88 -4.43 -4.58
CA ASN A 19 6.25 -4.75 -4.16
C ASN A 19 6.37 -6.24 -3.80
N GLY A 20 6.01 -7.11 -4.75
CA GLY A 20 6.05 -8.55 -4.55
C GLY A 20 5.11 -9.05 -3.45
N HIS A 21 5.33 -10.29 -3.02
CA HIS A 21 4.59 -10.92 -1.92
C HIS A 21 5.49 -11.11 -0.70
N ASP A 22 4.92 -11.13 0.49
CA ASP A 22 5.64 -11.55 1.70
C ASP A 22 5.84 -13.08 1.73
N LYS A 23 6.51 -13.58 2.79
CA LYS A 23 6.74 -15.02 3.00
C LYS A 23 5.47 -15.86 3.18
N TYR A 24 4.31 -15.22 3.38
CA TYR A 24 3.01 -15.86 3.51
C TYR A 24 2.18 -15.75 2.22
N GLY A 25 2.70 -15.11 1.18
CA GLY A 25 2.00 -14.90 -0.08
C GLY A 25 1.07 -13.68 -0.09
N ASN A 26 1.14 -12.78 0.89
CA ASN A 26 0.33 -11.56 0.88
C ASN A 26 0.96 -10.52 -0.06
N GLN A 27 0.14 -9.89 -0.90
CA GLN A 27 0.61 -8.83 -1.80
C GLN A 27 1.07 -7.62 -0.97
N GLN A 28 2.34 -7.28 -1.09
CA GLN A 28 2.90 -6.09 -0.48
C GLN A 28 2.76 -4.89 -1.42
N PHE A 29 2.52 -3.72 -0.82
CA PHE A 29 2.41 -2.45 -1.52
C PHE A 29 3.38 -1.46 -0.90
N PHE A 30 4.06 -0.69 -1.74
CA PHE A 30 5.00 0.33 -1.28
C PHE A 30 4.57 1.69 -1.82
N CYS A 31 4.71 2.74 -1.01
CA CYS A 31 4.31 4.09 -1.42
C CYS A 31 5.30 4.62 -2.45
N LYS A 32 4.81 5.20 -3.56
CA LYS A 32 5.69 5.82 -4.56
C LYS A 32 6.24 7.17 -4.14
N ASN A 33 5.57 7.83 -3.21
CA ASN A 33 5.81 9.24 -2.93
C ASN A 33 6.84 9.46 -1.81
N CYS A 34 7.22 8.46 -1.02
CA CYS A 34 8.02 8.64 0.19
C CYS A 34 8.77 7.40 0.69
#